data_AF-A0A9E3FFJ3-F1
#
_entry.id   AF-A0A9E3FFJ3-F1
#
_cell.length_a   1.000
_cell.length_b   1.000
_cell.length_c   1.000
_cell.angle_alpha   90.00
_cell.angle_beta   90.00
_cell.angle_gamma   90.00
#
_symmetry.space_group_name_H-M   'P 1'
#
loop_
_entity.id
_entity.type
_entity.pdbx_description
1 polymer ?
#
loop_
_entity_poly.entity_id
_entity_poly.type
_entity_poly.pdbx_seq_one_letter_code
_entity_poly.pdbx_strand_id
1 'polypeptide(L)' 'MTFINYASREINCKIVYYGPGLCGKTTNLQYIYDTTAPTAKGKLISLA' A
#
# COMPACT_ATOMS: atom_id res chain seq x y z
N MET A 1 -0.67 12.57 -4.23
CA MET A 1 -0.60 13.72 -3.29
C MET A 1 -0.27 13.17 -1.92
N THR A 2 0.77 13.70 -1.30
CA THR A 2 1.20 13.37 0.06
C THR A 2 0.32 14.10 1.06
N PHE A 3 -0.08 13.42 2.13
CA PHE A 3 -0.87 14.00 3.22
C PHE A 3 -0.05 14.01 4.51
N ILE A 4 0.13 15.19 5.10
CA ILE A 4 0.92 15.36 6.32
C ILE A 4 -0.04 15.32 7.51
N ASN A 5 0.08 14.28 8.34
CA ASN A 5 -0.65 14.17 9.59
C ASN A 5 0.22 14.71 10.73
N TYR A 6 -0.05 15.94 11.15
CA TYR A 6 0.69 16.58 12.25
C TYR A 6 0.40 15.99 13.63
N ALA A 7 -0.78 15.39 13.82
CA ALA A 7 -1.15 14.77 15.10
C ALA A 7 -0.39 13.45 15.33
N SER A 8 -0.26 12.62 14.30
CA SER A 8 0.56 11.39 14.36
C SER A 8 2.03 11.61 14.01
N ARG A 9 2.41 12.81 13.53
CA ARG A 9 3.75 13.14 13.02
C ARG A 9 4.19 12.24 11.86
N GLU A 10 3.26 11.89 10.98
CA GLU A 10 3.49 10.99 9.84
C GLU A 10 3.18 11.66 8.50
N ILE A 11 3.93 11.27 7.48
CA ILE A 11 3.68 11.67 6.09
C ILE A 11 3.10 10.47 5.34
N ASN A 12 1.86 10.61 4.90
CA ASN A 12 1.14 9.58 4.16
C ASN A 12 1.41 9.73 2.67
N CYS A 13 2.05 8.73 2.08
CA CYS A 13 2.36 8.68 0.66
C CYS A 13 1.42 7.71 -0.05
N LYS A 14 0.78 8.16 -1.14
CA LYS A 14 -0.05 7.30 -1.99
C LYS A 14 0.76 6.82 -3.20
N ILE A 15 1.03 5.52 -3.26
CA ILE A 15 1.69 4.85 -4.39
C ILE A 15 0.62 4.13 -5.21
N VAL A 16 0.63 4.32 -6.53
CA VAL A 16 -0.33 3.70 -7.45
C VAL A 16 0.43 2.75 -8.37
N TYR A 17 0.11 1.46 -8.31
CA TYR A 17 0.54 0.48 -9.30
C TYR A 17 -0.35 0.62 -10.53
N TYR A 18 0.21 1.08 -11.65
CA TYR A 18 -0.51 1.27 -12.90
C TYR A 18 -0.07 0.24 -13.95
N GLY A 19 -0.97 -0.13 -14.86
CA GLY A 19 -0.70 -1.06 -15.95
C GLY A 19 -1.96 -1.79 -16.44
N PRO A 20 -1.87 -2.54 -17.55
CA PRO A 20 -2.99 -3.27 -18.14
C PRO A 20 -3.53 -4.40 -17.25
N GLY A 21 -4.68 -4.98 -17.60
CA GLY A 21 -5.21 -6.16 -16.90
C GLY A 21 -4.18 -7.30 -16.83
N LEU A 22 -4.19 -8.07 -15.74
CA LEU A 22 -3.31 -9.23 -15.53
C LEU A 22 -1.79 -8.96 -15.48
N CYS A 23 -1.35 -7.69 -15.47
CA CYS A 23 0.07 -7.34 -15.42
C CYS A 23 0.74 -7.49 -14.03
N GLY A 24 0.14 -8.23 -13.09
CA GLY A 24 0.73 -8.52 -11.79
C GLY A 24 0.62 -7.45 -10.70
N LYS A 25 -0.21 -6.41 -10.86
CA LYS A 25 -0.39 -5.34 -9.84
C LYS A 25 -0.80 -5.92 -8.47
N THR A 26 -1.78 -6.81 -8.48
CA THR A 26 -2.29 -7.45 -7.26
C THR A 26 -1.23 -8.32 -6.60
N THR A 27 -0.49 -9.09 -7.39
CA THR A 27 0.62 -9.94 -6.92
C THR A 27 1.72 -9.13 -6.25
N ASN A 28 2.03 -7.94 -6.78
CA ASN A 28 3.04 -7.07 -6.18
C ASN A 28 2.61 -6.57 -4.79
N LEU A 29 1.35 -6.13 -4.65
CA LEU A 29 0.81 -5.72 -3.34
C LEU A 29 0.75 -6.87 -2.34
N GLN A 30 0.42 -8.09 -2.78
CA GLN A 30 0.43 -9.29 -1.94
C GLN A 30 1.84 -9.61 -1.44
N TYR A 31 2.83 -9.63 -2.33
CA TYR A 31 4.22 -9.90 -1.96
C TYR A 31 4.76 -8.89 -0.94
N ILE A 32 4.50 -7.60 -1.15
CA ILE A 32 4.90 -6.55 -0.21
C ILE A 32 4.21 -6.74 1.14
N TYR A 33 2.91 -7.05 1.13
CA TYR A 33 2.15 -7.30 2.35
C TYR A 33 2.74 -8.46 3.17
N ASP A 34 3.07 -9.57 2.51
CA ASP A 34 3.58 -10.79 3.17
C ASP A 34 5.02 -10.61 3.69
N THR A 35 5.82 -9.76 3.02
CA THR A 35 7.22 -9.50 3.39
C THR A 35 7.35 -8.37 4.44
N THR A 36 6.30 -7.58 4.66
CA THR A 36 6.33 -6.45 5.61
C THR A 36 6.25 -6.95 7.07
N ALA A 37 7.03 -6.33 7.96
CA ALA A 37 7.03 -6.67 9.38
C ALA A 37 5.61 -6.61 9.99
N PRO A 38 5.20 -7.59 10.83
CA PRO A 38 3.85 -7.66 11.37
C PRO A 38 3.41 -6.44 12.19
N THR A 39 4.36 -5.70 12.75
CA THR A 39 4.11 -4.47 13.53
C THR A 39 3.88 -3.24 12.65
N ALA A 40 4.31 -3.29 11.39
CA ALA A 40 4.17 -2.21 10.41
C ALA A 40 3.11 -2.52 9.34
N LYS A 41 2.58 -3.75 9.29
CA LYS A 41 1.54 -4.12 8.32
C LYS A 41 0.16 -3.61 8.77
N GLY A 42 -0.49 -2.85 7.90
CA GLY A 42 -1.90 -2.47 8.06
C GLY A 42 -2.86 -3.58 7.63
N LYS A 43 -4.14 -3.24 7.44
CA LYS A 43 -5.11 -4.14 6.80
C LYS A 43 -5.00 -4.01 5.28
N LEU A 44 -4.83 -5.13 4.58
CA LEU A 44 -4.96 -5.16 3.13
C LEU A 44 -6.45 -5.07 2.77
N ILE A 45 -6.86 -4.02 2.06
CA ILE A 45 -8.24 -3.79 1.65
C ILE A 45 -8.29 -3.86 0.11
N SER A 46 -9.14 -4.75 -0.41
CA SER A 46 -9.45 -4.85 -1.83
C SER A 46 -10.88 -4.36 -2.05
N LEU A 47 -11.06 -3.33 -2.87
CA LEU A 47 -12.37 -2.99 -3.42
C LEU A 47 -12.51 -3.80 -4.73
N ALA A 48 -13.32 -4.86 -4.68
CA ALA A 48 -13.72 -5.61 -5.86
C ALA A 48 -14.91 -4.92 -6.55
#